data_AF-G5AEX2-F1
#
_entry.id   AF-G5AEX2-F1
#
_cell.length_a   1.000
_cell.length_b   1.000
_cell.length_c   1.000
_cell.angle_alpha   90.00
_cell.angle_beta   90.00
_cell.angle_gamma   90.00
#
_symmetry.space_group_name_H-M   'P 1'
#
loop_
_entity.id
_entity.type
_entity.pdbx_description
1 polymer ?
#
loop_
_entity_poly.entity_id
_entity_poly.type
_entity_poly.pdbx_seq_one_letter_code
_entity_poly.pdbx_strand_id
1 'polypeptide(L)'
;MRSQTSFTTKQVCTYFFTPLLDEQDEPTEHFRCQFGTVHKQDVKTGYSNLFSHVLKQHPDYVTTLANSGFNSGTMVVFIDQKSQTAYCWLDFVTERNLPFSFCEHPTVDKYTTMKRICTETLLKYAVLVTKEVEIGISAFIPLKFGIILDGWSFHSEHYVAVFAVFEHDQRSEKVLLALAPIADDGVEDQTAESYGAFLTGILPFFKRDISSIIYLVADNCSVNTRLAGLLQVPFIGCASHRLNLAVNVYLSD
;
A
#
# COMPACT_ATOMS: atom_id res chain seq x y z
N MET A 1 44.42 16.77 -10.93
CA MET A 1 44.39 15.71 -9.90
C MET A 1 43.28 16.04 -8.90
N ARG A 2 42.59 15.00 -8.42
CA ARG A 2 41.20 14.97 -7.94
C ARG A 2 40.84 15.97 -6.83
N SER A 3 39.66 16.57 -6.98
CA SER A 3 38.91 17.34 -5.97
C SER A 3 38.72 16.53 -4.68
N GLN A 4 39.25 17.02 -3.56
CA GLN A 4 38.95 16.53 -2.21
C GLN A 4 37.60 17.08 -1.76
N THR A 5 36.54 16.29 -1.82
CA THR A 5 35.32 16.55 -1.03
C THR A 5 35.62 16.24 0.43
N SER A 6 35.94 17.28 1.21
CA SER A 6 36.22 17.18 2.65
C SER A 6 34.91 17.17 3.44
N PHE A 7 34.43 16.00 3.86
CA PHE A 7 33.34 15.87 4.82
C PHE A 7 33.83 16.14 6.25
N THR A 8 33.05 16.84 7.06
CA THR A 8 33.36 17.04 8.48
C THR A 8 33.10 15.77 9.29
N THR A 9 33.82 15.59 10.40
CA THR A 9 33.64 14.46 11.34
C THR A 9 32.19 14.30 11.79
N LYS A 10 31.50 15.42 12.07
CA LYS A 10 30.09 15.43 12.46
C LYS A 10 29.20 14.89 11.33
N GLN A 11 29.38 15.37 10.09
CA GLN A 11 28.61 14.88 8.94
C GLN A 11 28.78 13.38 8.74
N VAL A 12 30.02 12.88 8.83
CA VAL A 12 30.30 11.45 8.71
C VAL A 12 29.58 10.66 9.80
N CYS A 13 29.70 11.08 11.06
CA CYS A 13 29.09 10.35 12.17
C CYS A 13 27.56 10.38 12.10
N THR A 14 26.95 11.53 11.76
CA THR A 14 25.50 11.65 11.60
C THR A 14 24.95 10.78 10.48
N TYR A 15 25.76 10.45 9.46
CA TYR A 15 25.35 9.53 8.39
C TYR A 15 25.33 8.07 8.88
N PHE A 16 26.39 7.61 9.55
CA PHE A 16 26.56 6.21 9.93
C PHE A 16 25.86 5.81 11.24
N PHE A 17 25.40 6.78 12.03
CA PHE A 17 24.83 6.54 13.35
C PHE A 17 23.44 7.15 13.52
N THR A 18 22.55 6.39 14.15
CA THR A 18 21.22 6.85 14.59
C THR A 18 21.22 6.97 16.11
N PRO A 19 20.77 8.10 16.71
CA PRO A 19 20.63 8.19 18.17
C PRO A 19 19.59 7.20 18.66
N LEU A 20 19.87 6.53 19.77
CA LEU A 20 18.86 5.76 20.49
C LEU A 20 18.04 6.72 21.33
N LEU A 21 16.73 6.59 21.23
CA LEU A 21 15.78 7.36 22.02
C LEU A 21 15.43 6.62 23.31
N ASP A 22 15.13 7.35 24.38
CA ASP A 22 14.59 6.78 25.61
C ASP A 22 13.07 6.54 25.53
N GLU A 23 12.45 6.15 26.64
CA GLU A 23 11.01 5.86 26.72
C GLU A 23 10.13 7.11 26.50
N GLN A 24 10.72 8.30 26.43
CA GLN A 24 10.06 9.57 26.18
C GLN A 24 10.38 10.15 24.79
N ASP A 25 10.96 9.33 23.89
CA ASP A 25 11.44 9.71 22.57
C ASP A 25 12.56 10.78 22.57
N GLU A 26 13.27 10.95 23.70
CA GLU A 26 14.37 11.90 23.81
C GLU A 26 15.72 11.26 23.45
N PRO A 27 16.64 11.96 22.75
CA PRO A 27 17.93 11.41 22.36
C PRO A 27 18.83 11.07 23.56
N THR A 28 19.26 9.82 23.66
CA THR A 28 20.25 9.38 24.66
C THR A 28 21.68 9.65 24.20
N GLU A 29 22.64 9.39 25.10
CA GLU A 29 24.07 9.37 24.78
C GLU A 29 24.51 8.15 23.93
N HIS A 30 23.61 7.24 23.59
CA HIS A 30 23.91 6.03 22.83
C HIS A 30 23.47 6.15 21.38
N PHE A 31 24.33 5.70 20.48
CA PHE A 31 24.12 5.74 19.04
C PHE A 31 24.26 4.33 18.47
N ARG A 32 23.36 3.96 17.56
CA ARG A 32 23.41 2.70 16.82
C ARG A 32 24.02 2.95 15.44
N CYS A 33 25.09 2.23 15.13
CA CYS A 33 25.68 2.19 13.80
C CYS A 33 24.73 1.47 12.82
N GLN A 34 24.82 1.80 11.52
CA GLN A 34 24.12 1.08 10.45
C GLN A 34 24.40 -0.45 10.43
N PHE A 35 25.55 -0.89 10.93
CA PHE A 35 25.86 -2.32 11.12
C PHE A 35 25.33 -2.91 12.44
N GLY A 36 24.51 -2.16 13.18
CA GLY A 36 23.82 -2.62 14.38
C GLY A 36 24.58 -2.40 15.70
N THR A 37 25.87 -2.07 15.66
CA THR A 37 26.68 -1.87 16.87
C THR A 37 26.30 -0.59 17.62
N VAL A 38 26.11 -0.68 18.94
CA VAL A 38 25.79 0.47 19.79
C VAL A 38 27.05 1.08 20.40
N HIS A 39 27.20 2.40 20.32
CA HIS A 39 28.31 3.16 20.86
C HIS A 39 27.81 4.35 21.68
N LYS A 40 28.38 4.55 22.87
CA LYS A 40 28.15 5.74 23.68
C LYS A 40 29.02 6.90 23.18
N GLN A 41 28.44 8.06 22.95
CA GLN A 41 29.17 9.27 22.59
C GLN A 41 29.90 9.83 23.81
N ASP A 42 31.19 10.15 23.65
CA ASP A 42 31.98 10.77 24.73
C ASP A 42 31.85 12.30 24.66
N VAL A 43 31.21 12.86 25.67
CA VAL A 43 30.94 14.30 25.80
C VAL A 43 32.22 15.14 25.74
N LYS A 44 33.38 14.61 26.17
CA LYS A 44 34.65 15.35 26.18
C LYS A 44 35.32 15.42 24.81
N THR A 45 35.06 14.44 23.94
CA THR A 45 35.73 14.31 22.63
C THR A 45 34.79 14.53 21.44
N GLY A 46 33.50 14.77 21.71
CA GLY A 46 32.50 15.09 20.69
C GLY A 46 32.21 13.87 19.80
N TYR A 47 32.51 13.96 18.50
CA TYR A 47 32.27 12.88 17.53
C TYR A 47 33.49 12.01 17.25
N SER A 48 34.65 12.29 17.83
CA SER A 48 35.91 11.62 17.46
C SER A 48 35.91 10.12 17.75
N ASN A 49 35.23 9.68 18.80
CA ASN A 49 35.11 8.25 19.14
C ASN A 49 34.19 7.49 18.16
N LEU A 50 33.05 8.09 17.79
CA LEU A 50 32.16 7.55 16.75
C LEU A 50 32.86 7.53 15.39
N PHE A 51 33.63 8.56 15.07
CA PHE A 51 34.39 8.62 13.82
C PHE A 51 35.48 7.56 13.74
N SER A 52 36.16 7.28 14.86
CA SER A 52 37.13 6.19 14.94
C SER A 52 36.51 4.83 14.66
N HIS A 53 35.25 4.62 15.08
CA HIS A 53 34.47 3.44 14.67
C HIS A 53 34.21 3.44 13.16
N VAL A 54 33.77 4.57 12.58
CA VAL A 54 33.52 4.67 11.13
C VAL A 54 34.77 4.30 10.33
N LEU A 55 35.92 4.85 10.69
CA LEU A 55 37.19 4.54 10.00
C LEU A 55 37.55 3.05 10.06
N LYS A 56 37.16 2.34 11.12
CA LYS A 56 37.47 0.92 11.31
C LYS A 56 36.47 0.00 10.62
N GLN A 57 35.19 0.34 10.62
CA GLN A 57 34.11 -0.53 10.14
C GLN A 57 33.58 -0.16 8.75
N HIS A 58 33.80 1.08 8.29
CA HIS A 58 33.34 1.60 6.99
C HIS A 58 34.53 2.18 6.20
N PRO A 59 35.46 1.35 5.72
CA PRO A 59 36.66 1.83 5.03
C PRO A 59 36.35 2.59 3.72
N ASP A 60 35.16 2.40 3.15
CA ASP A 60 34.64 3.03 1.95
C ASP A 60 33.78 4.28 2.22
N TYR A 61 33.73 4.78 3.46
CA TYR A 61 32.81 5.83 3.90
C TYR A 61 32.79 7.09 3.01
N VAL A 62 33.95 7.49 2.46
CA VAL A 62 34.07 8.68 1.59
C VAL A 62 33.27 8.50 0.30
N THR A 63 33.37 7.34 -0.34
CA THR A 63 32.64 7.02 -1.57
C THR A 63 31.15 6.90 -1.28
N THR A 64 30.81 6.26 -0.16
CA THR A 64 29.44 6.10 0.32
C THR A 64 28.77 7.45 0.57
N LEU A 65 29.46 8.37 1.25
CA LEU A 65 28.98 9.74 1.46
C LEU A 65 28.89 10.56 0.17
N ALA A 66 29.89 10.48 -0.71
CA ALA A 66 29.88 11.20 -1.99
C ALA A 66 28.71 10.77 -2.90
N ASN A 67 28.34 9.49 -2.88
CA ASN A 67 27.23 8.95 -3.66
C ASN A 67 25.86 9.15 -2.99
N SER A 68 25.83 9.49 -1.70
CA SER A 68 24.59 9.56 -0.91
C SER A 68 23.82 10.89 -1.02
N GLY A 69 24.37 11.91 -1.68
CA GLY A 69 23.71 13.23 -1.75
C GLY A 69 23.64 13.97 -0.40
N PHE A 70 24.37 13.51 0.63
CA PHE A 70 24.35 14.04 2.01
C PHE A 70 24.72 15.53 2.15
N ASN A 71 25.23 16.15 1.08
CA ASN A 71 25.42 17.60 1.00
C ASN A 71 24.11 18.40 1.16
N SER A 72 22.94 17.76 1.10
CA SER A 72 21.63 18.44 1.17
C SER A 72 20.98 18.50 2.55
N GLY A 73 21.68 18.08 3.62
CA GLY A 73 21.33 18.47 5.00
C GLY A 73 20.04 17.88 5.60
N THR A 74 19.43 16.85 5.01
CA THR A 74 18.22 16.22 5.58
C THR A 74 18.47 14.72 5.76
N MET A 75 18.40 14.24 7.01
CA MET A 75 18.41 12.80 7.31
C MET A 75 17.13 12.18 6.74
N VAL A 76 17.25 11.45 5.63
CA VAL A 76 16.22 10.54 5.16
C VAL A 76 16.88 9.19 4.98
N VAL A 77 16.30 8.17 5.62
CA VAL A 77 16.55 6.76 5.34
C VAL A 77 16.60 6.57 3.82
N PHE A 78 17.63 5.88 3.31
CA PHE A 78 17.93 5.71 1.89
C PHE A 78 16.66 5.42 1.06
N ILE A 79 16.11 6.44 0.40
CA ILE A 79 15.12 6.28 -0.66
C ILE A 79 15.77 6.86 -1.91
N ASP A 80 16.02 6.03 -2.91
CA ASP A 80 16.56 6.51 -4.17
C ASP A 80 15.54 7.42 -4.88
N GLN A 81 16.03 8.36 -5.69
CA GLN A 81 15.18 9.35 -6.33
C GLN A 81 14.08 8.74 -7.20
N LYS A 82 14.31 7.56 -7.79
CA LYS A 82 13.33 6.89 -8.64
C LYS A 82 12.18 6.35 -7.81
N SER A 83 12.49 5.70 -6.69
CA SER A 83 11.48 5.21 -5.74
C SER A 83 10.66 6.36 -5.14
N GLN A 84 11.32 7.45 -4.75
CA GLN A 84 10.61 8.64 -4.27
C GLN A 84 9.68 9.23 -5.35
N THR A 85 10.16 9.33 -6.60
CA THR A 85 9.36 9.84 -7.71
C THR A 85 8.13 8.96 -7.96
N ALA A 86 8.30 7.63 -7.99
CA ALA A 86 7.20 6.70 -8.19
C ALA A 86 6.15 6.80 -7.06
N TYR A 87 6.61 6.85 -5.81
CA TYR A 87 5.73 7.00 -4.65
C TYR A 87 4.92 8.30 -4.73
N CYS A 88 5.57 9.45 -4.95
CA CYS A 88 4.86 10.74 -5.02
C CYS A 88 3.82 10.78 -6.14
N TRP A 89 4.10 10.15 -7.29
CA TRP A 89 3.12 10.07 -8.37
C TRP A 89 1.95 9.15 -8.05
N LEU A 90 2.22 7.98 -7.46
CA LEU A 90 1.16 7.07 -7.03
C LEU A 90 0.25 7.77 -6.02
N ASP A 91 0.83 8.31 -4.95
CA ASP A 91 0.12 9.07 -3.91
C ASP A 91 -0.73 10.18 -4.50
N PHE A 92 -0.15 11.03 -5.36
CA PHE A 92 -0.87 12.17 -5.93
C PHE A 92 -2.02 11.76 -6.86
N VAL A 93 -1.79 10.76 -7.73
CA VAL A 93 -2.80 10.30 -8.67
C VAL A 93 -3.94 9.59 -7.95
N THR A 94 -3.65 8.78 -6.94
CA THR A 94 -4.67 8.06 -6.17
C THR A 94 -5.45 8.98 -5.24
N GLU A 95 -4.77 9.82 -4.46
CA GLU A 95 -5.40 10.69 -3.45
C GLU A 95 -6.29 11.75 -4.10
N ARG A 96 -5.97 12.16 -5.32
CA ARG A 96 -6.74 13.17 -6.06
C ARG A 96 -7.66 12.60 -7.13
N ASN A 97 -7.72 11.27 -7.26
CA ASN A 97 -8.50 10.57 -8.28
C ASN A 97 -8.27 11.16 -9.69
N LEU A 98 -7.01 11.30 -10.07
CA LEU A 98 -6.61 11.86 -11.36
C LEU A 98 -6.44 10.75 -12.42
N PRO A 99 -6.56 11.07 -13.72
CA PRO A 99 -6.21 10.12 -14.77
C PRO A 99 -4.76 9.64 -14.63
N PHE A 100 -4.49 8.36 -14.91
CA PHE A 100 -3.11 7.84 -14.87
C PHE A 100 -2.16 8.58 -15.84
N SER A 101 -2.69 9.10 -16.95
CA SER A 101 -1.96 9.93 -17.91
C SER A 101 -1.61 11.33 -17.40
N PHE A 102 -2.10 11.73 -16.24
CA PHE A 102 -1.79 13.02 -15.65
C PHE A 102 -0.28 13.21 -15.41
N CYS A 103 0.43 12.13 -15.05
CA CYS A 103 1.87 12.17 -14.83
C CYS A 103 2.69 12.51 -16.09
N GLU A 104 2.09 12.40 -17.28
CA GLU A 104 2.71 12.76 -18.57
C GLU A 104 2.36 14.18 -19.03
N HIS A 105 1.40 14.83 -18.38
CA HIS A 105 0.81 16.05 -18.91
C HIS A 105 1.82 17.23 -18.87
N PRO A 106 2.09 17.92 -20.00
CA PRO A 106 3.18 18.88 -20.10
C PRO A 106 3.12 20.07 -19.14
N THR A 107 1.92 20.43 -18.67
CA THR A 107 1.76 21.52 -17.69
C THR A 107 2.19 21.11 -16.29
N VAL A 108 2.25 19.82 -15.96
CA VAL A 108 2.58 19.38 -14.60
C VAL A 108 4.04 19.67 -14.26
N ASP A 109 4.94 19.61 -15.25
CA ASP A 109 6.32 20.06 -15.11
C ASP A 109 6.46 21.54 -14.75
N LYS A 110 5.45 22.37 -15.06
CA LYS A 110 5.49 23.81 -14.75
C LYS A 110 5.15 24.10 -13.29
N TYR A 111 4.41 23.20 -12.64
CA TYR A 111 3.82 23.44 -11.33
C TYR A 111 4.25 22.41 -10.27
N THR A 112 5.09 21.44 -10.63
CA THR A 112 5.57 20.39 -9.71
C THR A 112 7.07 20.23 -9.80
N THR A 113 7.68 19.78 -8.70
CA THR A 113 9.10 19.42 -8.63
C THR A 113 9.35 17.94 -8.94
N MET A 114 8.27 17.17 -9.15
CA MET A 114 8.32 15.74 -9.43
C MET A 114 8.87 15.51 -10.85
N LYS A 115 9.81 14.57 -10.98
CA LYS A 115 10.30 14.17 -12.31
C LYS A 115 9.18 13.47 -13.07
N ARG A 116 8.96 13.87 -14.33
CA ARG A 116 7.98 13.24 -15.21
C ARG A 116 8.25 11.73 -15.36
N ILE A 117 7.18 10.95 -15.35
CA ILE A 117 7.20 9.51 -15.70
C ILE A 117 6.14 9.25 -16.79
N CYS A 118 6.25 8.12 -17.49
CA CYS A 118 5.17 7.69 -18.39
C CYS A 118 4.10 6.90 -17.63
N THR A 119 2.89 6.87 -18.19
CA THR A 119 1.73 6.13 -17.70
C THR A 119 2.07 4.66 -17.49
N GLU A 120 2.81 4.06 -18.43
CA GLU A 120 3.26 2.67 -18.36
C GLU A 120 4.14 2.42 -17.12
N THR A 121 5.01 3.37 -16.79
CA THR A 121 5.87 3.29 -15.60
C THR A 121 5.04 3.44 -14.33
N LEU A 122 4.10 4.39 -14.29
CA LEU A 122 3.18 4.57 -13.16
C LEU A 122 2.39 3.28 -12.91
N LEU A 123 1.77 2.72 -13.95
CA LEU A 123 0.97 1.49 -13.85
C LEU A 123 1.81 0.28 -13.44
N LYS A 124 3.05 0.17 -13.95
CA LYS A 124 3.97 -0.87 -13.50
C LYS A 124 4.20 -0.80 -11.98
N TYR A 125 4.42 0.40 -11.44
CA TYR A 125 4.59 0.56 -9.99
C TYR A 125 3.29 0.38 -9.22
N ALA A 126 2.14 0.79 -9.77
CA ALA A 126 0.83 0.54 -9.16
C ALA A 126 0.60 -0.96 -8.97
N VAL A 127 0.87 -1.79 -10.00
CA VAL A 127 0.77 -3.26 -9.90
C VAL A 127 1.71 -3.85 -8.85
N LEU A 128 2.93 -3.32 -8.73
CA LEU A 128 3.87 -3.78 -7.68
C LEU A 128 3.37 -3.40 -6.28
N VAL A 129 2.83 -2.19 -6.12
CA VAL A 129 2.24 -1.74 -4.85
C VAL A 129 1.01 -2.56 -4.51
N THR A 130 0.15 -2.91 -5.47
CA THR A 130 -1.00 -3.80 -5.24
C THR A 130 -0.56 -5.14 -4.64
N LYS A 131 0.54 -5.74 -5.13
CA LYS A 131 1.07 -6.99 -4.56
C LYS A 131 1.52 -6.83 -3.11
N GLU A 132 2.19 -5.71 -2.78
CA GLU A 132 2.59 -5.44 -1.40
C GLU A 132 1.38 -5.18 -0.49
N VAL A 133 0.33 -4.54 -1.01
CA VAL A 133 -0.94 -4.36 -0.31
C VAL A 133 -1.63 -5.71 -0.07
N GLU A 134 -1.67 -6.60 -1.06
CA GLU A 134 -2.20 -7.97 -0.91
C GLU A 134 -1.46 -8.75 0.17
N ILE A 135 -0.12 -8.68 0.18
CA ILE A 135 0.72 -9.28 1.22
C ILE A 135 0.37 -8.68 2.59
N GLY A 136 0.24 -7.36 2.69
CA GLY A 136 -0.14 -6.66 3.91
C GLY A 136 -1.50 -7.12 4.43
N ILE A 137 -2.52 -7.18 3.56
CA ILE A 137 -3.86 -7.68 3.90
C ILE A 137 -3.81 -9.13 4.36
N SER A 138 -3.02 -9.98 3.69
CA SER A 138 -2.88 -11.40 4.05
C SER A 138 -2.36 -11.62 5.47
N ALA A 139 -1.62 -10.65 6.03
CA ALA A 139 -1.02 -10.73 7.35
C ALA A 139 -2.03 -10.53 8.49
N PHE A 140 -3.08 -9.73 8.28
CA PHE A 140 -4.05 -9.40 9.33
C PHE A 140 -5.48 -9.89 9.05
N ILE A 141 -5.84 -10.20 7.81
CA ILE A 141 -7.16 -10.77 7.52
C ILE A 141 -7.32 -12.08 8.30
N PRO A 142 -8.42 -12.34 9.02
CA PRO A 142 -8.56 -13.56 9.81
C PRO A 142 -8.81 -14.79 8.93
N LEU A 143 -8.74 -15.98 9.54
CA LEU A 143 -9.11 -17.25 8.86
C LEU A 143 -10.61 -17.35 8.54
N LYS A 144 -11.45 -16.55 9.21
CA LYS A 144 -12.89 -16.52 9.04
C LYS A 144 -13.37 -15.08 8.96
N PHE A 145 -14.05 -14.72 7.88
CA PHE A 145 -14.58 -13.38 7.63
C PHE A 145 -15.84 -13.43 6.79
N GLY A 146 -16.64 -12.38 6.82
CA GLY A 146 -17.76 -12.21 5.89
C GLY A 146 -17.32 -11.50 4.62
N ILE A 147 -18.06 -11.69 3.53
CA ILE A 147 -17.86 -10.93 2.30
C ILE A 147 -19.03 -9.99 2.06
N ILE A 148 -18.74 -8.74 1.68
CA ILE A 148 -19.69 -7.85 1.02
C ILE A 148 -19.39 -7.84 -0.47
N LEU A 149 -20.42 -8.08 -1.30
CA LEU A 149 -20.38 -7.85 -2.73
C LEU A 149 -21.22 -6.64 -3.09
N ASP A 150 -20.65 -5.75 -3.88
CA ASP A 150 -21.36 -4.64 -4.51
C ASP A 150 -21.10 -4.67 -6.01
N GLY A 151 -22.17 -4.63 -6.80
CA GLY A 151 -22.11 -4.80 -8.24
C GLY A 151 -22.80 -3.64 -8.94
N TRP A 152 -22.17 -3.10 -9.99
CA TRP A 152 -22.76 -2.06 -10.83
C TRP A 152 -22.33 -2.24 -12.28
N SER A 153 -23.16 -1.77 -13.20
CA SER A 153 -22.85 -1.78 -14.62
C SER A 153 -22.40 -0.39 -15.08
N PHE A 154 -21.33 -0.35 -15.87
CA PHE A 154 -20.79 0.87 -16.47
C PHE A 154 -20.35 0.59 -17.91
N HIS A 155 -20.86 1.35 -18.88
CA HIS A 155 -20.50 1.26 -20.30
C HIS A 155 -20.46 -0.17 -20.87
N SER A 156 -21.48 -0.98 -20.55
CA SER A 156 -21.66 -2.38 -21.00
C SER A 156 -20.71 -3.40 -20.35
N GLU A 157 -20.15 -3.06 -19.19
CA GLU A 157 -19.42 -4.00 -18.36
C GLU A 157 -20.01 -4.02 -16.95
N HIS A 158 -20.13 -5.22 -16.37
CA HIS A 158 -20.56 -5.40 -15.00
C HIS A 158 -19.35 -5.53 -14.07
N TYR A 159 -19.18 -4.55 -13.20
CA TYR A 159 -18.12 -4.49 -12.19
C TYR A 159 -18.62 -5.05 -10.87
N VAL A 160 -17.73 -5.75 -10.17
CA VAL A 160 -17.97 -6.22 -8.81
C VAL A 160 -16.83 -5.78 -7.91
N ALA A 161 -17.19 -5.17 -6.78
CA ALA A 161 -16.32 -4.92 -5.66
C ALA A 161 -16.55 -5.99 -4.58
N VAL A 162 -15.46 -6.56 -4.09
CA VAL A 162 -15.45 -7.58 -3.03
C VAL A 162 -14.76 -7.02 -1.81
N PHE A 163 -15.47 -6.97 -0.69
CA PHE A 163 -14.89 -6.54 0.59
C PHE A 163 -14.86 -7.71 1.58
N ALA A 164 -13.76 -7.88 2.30
CA ALA A 164 -13.71 -8.67 3.52
C ALA A 164 -14.22 -7.85 4.69
N VAL A 165 -15.03 -8.48 5.55
CA VAL A 165 -15.57 -7.88 6.77
C VAL A 165 -15.26 -8.78 7.95
N PHE A 166 -14.59 -8.22 8.95
CA PHE A 166 -14.22 -8.94 10.16
C PHE A 166 -14.07 -7.98 11.34
N GLU A 167 -13.97 -8.55 12.54
CA GLU A 167 -13.72 -7.77 13.75
C GLU A 167 -12.21 -7.59 13.98
N HIS A 168 -11.80 -6.36 14.25
CA HIS A 168 -10.45 -6.01 14.69
C HIS A 168 -10.58 -4.89 15.73
N ASP A 169 -9.90 -5.01 16.87
CA ASP A 169 -9.96 -4.02 17.96
C ASP A 169 -11.38 -3.58 18.36
N GLN A 170 -12.30 -4.56 18.46
CA GLN A 170 -13.73 -4.36 18.78
C GLN A 170 -14.50 -3.50 17.76
N ARG A 171 -13.93 -3.29 16.56
CA ARG A 171 -14.57 -2.59 15.45
C ARG A 171 -14.73 -3.52 14.26
N SER A 172 -15.77 -3.27 13.47
CA SER A 172 -15.92 -3.93 12.18
C SER A 172 -15.01 -3.26 11.18
N GLU A 173 -13.99 -3.98 10.72
CA GLU A 173 -13.13 -3.58 9.61
C GLU A 173 -13.73 -4.03 8.29
N LYS A 174 -13.51 -3.21 7.26
CA LYS A 174 -13.92 -3.49 5.88
C LYS A 174 -12.75 -3.23 4.96
N VAL A 175 -12.29 -4.27 4.28
CA VAL A 175 -11.11 -4.19 3.41
C VAL A 175 -11.49 -4.62 2.00
N LEU A 176 -11.22 -3.76 1.01
CA LEU A 176 -11.42 -4.09 -0.40
C LEU A 176 -10.40 -5.17 -0.81
N LEU A 177 -10.89 -6.31 -1.29
CA LEU A 177 -10.07 -7.40 -1.81
C LEU A 177 -9.89 -7.33 -3.32
N ALA A 178 -10.96 -6.97 -4.04
CA ALA A 178 -10.91 -6.86 -5.49
C ALA A 178 -11.98 -5.89 -5.99
N LEU A 179 -11.67 -5.24 -7.11
CA LEU A 179 -12.62 -4.48 -7.92
C LEU A 179 -12.28 -4.81 -9.37
N ALA A 180 -13.15 -5.55 -10.04
CA ALA A 180 -12.91 -5.99 -11.41
C ALA A 180 -14.24 -6.23 -12.14
N PRO A 181 -14.25 -6.14 -13.48
CA PRO A 181 -15.36 -6.63 -14.27
C PRO A 181 -15.47 -8.17 -14.15
N ILE A 182 -16.70 -8.68 -14.07
CA ILE A 182 -16.97 -10.11 -14.24
C ILE A 182 -17.26 -10.35 -15.72
N ALA A 183 -16.24 -10.76 -16.45
CA ALA A 183 -16.34 -11.16 -17.84
C ALA A 183 -15.65 -12.52 -18.01
N ASP A 184 -16.35 -13.47 -18.64
CA ASP A 184 -15.76 -14.71 -19.14
C ASP A 184 -15.88 -14.71 -20.66
N ASP A 185 -14.74 -14.86 -21.36
CA ASP A 185 -14.63 -15.04 -22.82
C ASP A 185 -15.55 -14.19 -23.73
N GLY A 186 -15.80 -12.92 -23.36
CA GLY A 186 -16.58 -11.99 -24.18
C GLY A 186 -18.10 -12.07 -24.00
N VAL A 187 -18.58 -12.78 -22.97
CA VAL A 187 -19.97 -12.78 -22.53
C VAL A 187 -20.02 -12.22 -21.10
N GLU A 188 -20.98 -11.31 -20.84
CA GLU A 188 -21.31 -10.92 -19.46
C GLU A 188 -21.92 -12.12 -18.73
N ASP A 189 -21.09 -12.99 -18.18
CA ASP A 189 -21.54 -14.12 -17.38
C ASP A 189 -21.75 -13.68 -15.92
N GLN A 190 -22.94 -13.14 -15.65
CA GLN A 190 -23.38 -12.71 -14.33
C GLN A 190 -24.00 -13.88 -13.53
N THR A 191 -23.51 -15.11 -13.70
CA THR A 191 -23.99 -16.28 -12.96
C THR A 191 -23.34 -16.40 -11.59
N ALA A 192 -24.03 -17.09 -10.67
CA ALA A 192 -23.50 -17.32 -9.32
C ALA A 192 -22.22 -18.16 -9.36
N GLU A 193 -22.11 -19.06 -10.34
CA GLU A 193 -20.94 -19.88 -10.62
C GLU A 193 -19.73 -19.02 -11.00
N SER A 194 -19.91 -18.02 -11.86
CA SER A 194 -18.84 -17.09 -12.27
C SER A 194 -18.38 -16.18 -11.14
N TYR A 195 -19.29 -15.74 -10.27
CA TYR A 195 -18.93 -15.08 -9.02
C TYR A 195 -18.14 -16.01 -8.08
N GLY A 196 -18.53 -17.28 -7.96
CA GLY A 196 -17.81 -18.27 -7.17
C GLY A 196 -16.40 -18.55 -7.72
N ALA A 197 -16.25 -18.63 -9.04
CA ALA A 197 -14.96 -18.74 -9.72
C ALA A 197 -14.09 -17.50 -9.48
N PHE A 198 -14.67 -16.31 -9.58
CA PHE A 198 -13.99 -15.05 -9.29
C PHE A 198 -13.45 -15.01 -7.85
N LEU A 199 -14.28 -15.37 -6.85
CA LEU A 199 -13.84 -15.49 -5.45
C LEU A 199 -12.71 -16.51 -5.29
N THR A 200 -12.82 -17.67 -5.96
CA THR A 200 -11.78 -18.71 -5.95
C THR A 200 -10.46 -18.21 -6.56
N GLY A 201 -10.53 -17.31 -7.55
CA GLY A 201 -9.36 -16.69 -8.18
C GLY A 201 -8.66 -15.65 -7.31
N ILE A 202 -9.41 -14.82 -6.57
CA ILE A 202 -8.82 -13.69 -5.82
C ILE A 202 -8.36 -14.05 -4.39
N LEU A 203 -9.05 -14.98 -3.71
CA LEU A 203 -8.74 -15.32 -2.31
C LEU A 203 -7.32 -15.87 -2.08
N PRO A 204 -6.72 -16.64 -3.02
CA PRO A 204 -5.34 -17.11 -2.89
C PRO A 204 -4.30 -16.01 -2.73
N PHE A 205 -4.51 -14.80 -3.28
CA PHE A 205 -3.61 -13.66 -3.08
C PHE A 205 -3.49 -13.27 -1.60
N PHE A 206 -4.54 -13.53 -0.83
CA PHE A 206 -4.61 -13.26 0.62
C PHE A 206 -4.33 -14.49 1.48
N LYS A 207 -3.86 -15.59 0.87
CA LYS A 207 -3.68 -16.91 1.53
C LYS A 207 -4.99 -17.42 2.15
N ARG A 208 -6.12 -17.15 1.49
CA ARG A 208 -7.46 -17.61 1.89
C ARG A 208 -8.09 -18.43 0.77
N ASP A 209 -9.18 -19.09 1.10
CA ASP A 209 -10.00 -19.85 0.17
C ASP A 209 -11.48 -19.69 0.54
N ILE A 210 -12.37 -20.27 -0.26
CA ILE A 210 -13.83 -20.18 -0.08
C ILE A 210 -14.28 -20.60 1.32
N SER A 211 -13.61 -21.56 1.96
CA SER A 211 -13.95 -22.01 3.32
C SER A 211 -13.71 -20.92 4.37
N SER A 212 -12.97 -19.87 4.05
CA SER A 212 -12.75 -18.72 4.95
C SER A 212 -13.99 -17.81 5.05
N ILE A 213 -14.93 -17.92 4.10
CA ILE A 213 -16.15 -17.11 4.07
C ILE A 213 -17.17 -17.71 5.05
N ILE A 214 -17.73 -16.87 5.93
CA ILE A 214 -18.73 -17.30 6.92
C ILE A 214 -20.13 -16.71 6.71
N TYR A 215 -20.26 -15.66 5.90
CA TYR A 215 -21.54 -15.10 5.46
C TYR A 215 -21.32 -14.23 4.22
N LEU A 216 -22.39 -14.03 3.45
CA LEU A 216 -22.42 -13.15 2.29
C LEU A 216 -23.41 -12.01 2.51
N VAL A 217 -22.96 -10.77 2.31
CA VAL A 217 -23.80 -9.58 2.23
C VAL A 217 -23.79 -9.11 0.79
N ALA A 218 -24.95 -8.98 0.17
CA ALA A 218 -25.05 -8.42 -1.17
C ALA A 218 -26.47 -7.89 -1.44
N ASP A 219 -26.67 -7.33 -2.62
CA ASP A 219 -28.00 -6.96 -3.10
C ASP A 219 -28.94 -8.18 -3.19
N ASN A 220 -30.26 -7.98 -3.07
CA ASN A 220 -31.23 -9.08 -2.93
C ASN A 220 -31.54 -9.82 -4.24
N CYS A 221 -30.60 -9.87 -5.19
CA CYS A 221 -30.82 -10.55 -6.45
C CYS A 221 -30.72 -12.08 -6.30
N SER A 222 -31.31 -12.80 -7.26
CA SER A 222 -31.31 -14.27 -7.28
C SER A 222 -29.90 -14.86 -7.44
N VAL A 223 -29.01 -14.14 -8.14
CA VAL A 223 -27.61 -14.54 -8.34
C VAL A 223 -26.88 -14.60 -7.00
N ASN A 224 -26.99 -13.55 -6.19
CA ASN A 224 -26.35 -13.51 -4.87
C ASN A 224 -26.96 -14.50 -3.88
N THR A 225 -28.27 -14.71 -3.95
CA THR A 225 -28.94 -15.76 -3.17
C THR A 225 -28.43 -17.16 -3.55
N ARG A 226 -28.27 -17.42 -4.86
CA ARG A 226 -27.71 -18.67 -5.38
C ARG A 226 -26.24 -18.84 -4.99
N LEU A 227 -25.44 -17.78 -5.07
CA LEU A 227 -24.04 -17.78 -4.67
C LEU A 227 -23.88 -18.14 -3.20
N ALA A 228 -24.66 -17.55 -2.29
CA ALA A 228 -24.66 -17.94 -0.88
C ALA A 228 -24.96 -19.43 -0.69
N GLY A 229 -25.88 -19.99 -1.49
CA GLY A 229 -26.17 -21.42 -1.52
C GLY A 229 -25.00 -22.27 -2.01
N LEU A 230 -24.28 -21.85 -3.05
CA LEU A 230 -23.07 -22.52 -3.54
C LEU A 230 -21.93 -22.49 -2.50
N LEU A 231 -21.76 -21.36 -1.82
CA LEU A 231 -20.79 -21.17 -0.74
C LEU A 231 -21.21 -21.86 0.57
N GLN A 232 -22.48 -22.26 0.70
CA GLN A 232 -23.09 -22.83 1.91
C GLN A 232 -22.98 -21.91 3.14
N VAL A 233 -23.17 -20.60 2.93
CA VAL A 233 -23.10 -19.59 4.00
C VAL A 233 -24.42 -18.82 4.14
N PRO A 234 -24.73 -18.25 5.31
CA PRO A 234 -25.85 -17.33 5.48
C PRO A 234 -25.77 -16.15 4.51
N PHE A 235 -26.93 -15.78 3.96
CA PHE A 235 -27.10 -14.61 3.11
C PHE A 235 -27.75 -13.47 3.88
N ILE A 236 -27.19 -12.27 3.77
CA ILE A 236 -27.69 -11.04 4.38
C ILE A 236 -27.99 -10.04 3.27
N GLY A 237 -29.27 -9.82 3.05
CA GLY A 237 -29.76 -8.92 2.01
C GLY A 237 -29.49 -7.44 2.27
N CYS A 238 -29.10 -6.70 1.23
CA CYS A 238 -28.86 -5.26 1.30
C CYS A 238 -30.13 -4.48 1.67
N ALA A 239 -30.06 -3.74 2.79
CA ALA A 239 -31.16 -2.89 3.25
C ALA A 239 -31.46 -1.73 2.29
N SER A 240 -30.43 -1.10 1.72
CA SER A 240 -30.58 -0.01 0.75
C SER A 240 -31.30 -0.49 -0.51
N HIS A 241 -30.98 -1.69 -1.00
CA HIS A 241 -31.70 -2.27 -2.14
C HIS A 241 -33.17 -2.55 -1.78
N ARG A 242 -33.48 -3.08 -0.59
CA ARG A 242 -34.88 -3.27 -0.15
C ARG A 242 -35.65 -1.94 -0.09
N LEU A 243 -35.02 -0.88 0.42
CA LEU A 243 -35.62 0.44 0.47
C LEU A 243 -35.88 0.99 -0.94
N ASN A 244 -34.91 0.86 -1.84
CA ASN A 244 -35.05 1.30 -3.24
C ASN A 244 -36.23 0.57 -3.92
N LEU A 245 -36.36 -0.74 -3.71
CA LEU A 245 -37.49 -1.52 -4.23
C LEU A 245 -38.83 -1.01 -3.67
N ALA A 246 -38.90 -0.74 -2.35
CA ALA A 246 -40.10 -0.22 -1.72
C ALA A 246 -40.50 1.18 -2.25
N VAL A 247 -39.51 2.06 -2.46
CA VAL A 247 -39.73 3.40 -3.02
C VAL A 247 -40.21 3.31 -4.47
N ASN A 248 -39.61 2.45 -5.30
CA ASN A 248 -40.04 2.26 -6.68
C ASN A 248 -41.49 1.75 -6.78
N VAL A 249 -41.91 0.87 -5.87
CA VAL A 249 -43.32 0.44 -5.78
C VAL A 249 -44.21 1.62 -5.43
N TYR A 250 -43.86 2.39 -4.39
CA TYR A 250 -44.65 3.56 -3.97
C TYR A 250 -44.77 4.64 -5.05
N LEU A 251 -43.72 4.87 -5.85
CA LEU A 251 -43.72 5.85 -6.95
C LEU A 251 -44.43 5.35 -8.22
N SER A 252 -44.74 4.06 -8.29
CA SER A 252 -45.47 3.47 -9.42
C SER A 252 -46.99 3.54 -9.25
N ASP A 253 -47.46 3.94 -8.06
CA ASP A 253 -48.85 4.26 -7.71
C ASP A 253 -49.17 5.75 -7.92
#